data_AF-A0A9J6DDP4-F1
#
_entry.id   AF-A0A9J6DDP4-F1
#
_cell.length_a   1.000
_cell.length_b   1.000
_cell.length_c   1.000
_cell.angle_alpha   90.00
_cell.angle_beta   90.00
_cell.angle_gamma   90.00
#
_symmetry.space_group_name_H-M   'P 1'
#
loop_
_entity.id
_entity.type
_entity.pdbx_description
1 polymer ?
#
loop_
_entity_poly.entity_id
_entity_poly.type
_entity_poly.pdbx_seq_one_letter_code
_entity_poly.pdbx_strand_id
1 'polypeptide(L)'
;MILEKTLQRNIPAAGHYDSPRRLNIPGEDLPFVSHDLGRLEVLLRDTKSSIKKLAVVGSGLSAADAVIAARFHGVDVCHVFRKKVDDPDLVFNQLPRSMYPEYHKVHQMMSSAEHYPGYKAYAHCQVCCIHSDGRIELDSHSDIRDVSHVLVLIGSHPNLDFLPLAGTQLGLVAGLPVDCRANPIQIHQYTHETEALEGIYALGPLVGDNFVRFLQGGALAVTAHIWRSVGGT
;
A
#
# COMPACT_ATOMS: atom_id res chain seq x y z
N MET A 1 13.04 -20.75 -37.88
CA MET A 1 13.93 -19.63 -37.51
C MET A 1 13.68 -18.47 -38.46
N ILE A 2 12.50 -17.85 -38.35
CA ILE A 2 12.11 -16.66 -39.12
C ILE A 2 11.15 -15.86 -38.23
N LEU A 3 11.58 -14.62 -37.95
CA LEU A 3 10.82 -13.45 -37.49
C LEU A 3 10.54 -13.30 -35.98
N GLU A 4 11.63 -13.27 -35.22
CA GLU A 4 11.87 -12.23 -34.20
C GLU A 4 11.67 -10.83 -34.84
N LYS A 5 10.55 -10.13 -34.59
CA LYS A 5 10.48 -8.65 -34.72
C LYS A 5 9.20 -7.93 -34.26
N THR A 6 8.36 -8.46 -33.37
CA THR A 6 7.06 -7.80 -33.07
C THR A 6 6.63 -7.74 -31.61
N LEU A 7 7.53 -7.37 -30.69
CA LEU A 7 7.17 -6.89 -29.35
C LEU A 7 8.28 -5.94 -28.85
N GLN A 8 8.28 -4.69 -29.33
CA GLN A 8 9.27 -3.67 -28.96
C GLN A 8 8.68 -2.54 -28.11
N ARG A 9 7.54 -2.76 -27.48
CA ARG A 9 6.91 -1.81 -26.54
C ARG A 9 6.46 -2.56 -25.31
N ASN A 10 7.22 -2.42 -24.22
CA ASN A 10 6.94 -3.04 -22.95
C ASN A 10 6.24 -2.02 -22.06
N ILE A 11 5.06 -2.36 -21.57
CA ILE A 11 4.35 -1.58 -20.55
C ILE A 11 4.68 -2.24 -19.21
N PRO A 12 5.66 -1.75 -18.43
CA PRO A 12 5.81 -2.16 -17.05
C PRO A 12 4.54 -1.80 -16.27
N ALA A 13 3.62 -2.77 -16.19
CA ALA A 13 2.46 -2.75 -15.32
C ALA A 13 2.78 -3.48 -14.00
N ALA A 14 3.97 -3.25 -13.45
CA ALA A 14 4.34 -3.77 -12.14
C ALA A 14 3.50 -3.04 -11.09
N GLY A 15 2.47 -3.73 -10.59
CA GLY A 15 1.61 -3.22 -9.55
C GLY A 15 2.40 -2.98 -8.26
N HIS A 16 1.77 -2.27 -7.32
CA HIS A 16 2.37 -1.93 -6.04
C HIS A 16 2.44 -3.10 -5.06
N TYR A 17 2.08 -4.32 -5.45
CA TYR A 17 1.79 -5.39 -4.49
C TYR A 17 2.91 -6.42 -4.33
N ASP A 18 4.04 -6.25 -5.02
CA ASP A 18 5.02 -7.32 -5.16
C ASP A 18 5.94 -7.49 -3.95
N SER A 19 6.29 -6.40 -3.24
CA SER A 19 7.22 -6.44 -2.10
C SER A 19 6.75 -5.56 -0.95
N PRO A 20 6.13 -6.10 0.12
CA PRO A 20 5.70 -5.31 1.26
C PRO A 20 6.89 -4.70 2.01
N ARG A 21 6.71 -3.49 2.53
CA ARG A 21 7.71 -2.87 3.40
C ARG A 21 7.76 -3.59 4.74
N ARG A 22 8.98 -3.67 5.26
CA ARG A 22 9.31 -4.30 6.53
C ARG A 22 9.56 -3.23 7.59
N LEU A 23 9.13 -3.51 8.81
CA LEU A 23 9.44 -2.75 10.02
C LEU A 23 10.91 -2.92 10.41
N ASN A 24 11.52 -4.06 10.07
CA ASN A 24 12.89 -4.43 10.42
C ASN A 24 13.11 -4.45 11.94
N ILE A 25 12.20 -5.10 12.65
CA ILE A 25 12.19 -5.21 14.10
C ILE A 25 12.25 -6.67 14.56
N PRO A 26 12.71 -6.94 15.79
CA PRO A 26 12.62 -8.28 16.37
C PRO A 26 11.18 -8.79 16.38
N GLY A 27 10.99 -10.02 15.90
CA GLY A 27 9.71 -10.72 15.90
C GLY A 27 8.79 -10.44 14.71
N GLU A 28 9.21 -9.62 13.75
CA GLU A 28 8.45 -9.41 12.51
C GLU A 28 8.28 -10.71 11.69
N ASP A 29 9.19 -11.67 11.84
CA ASP A 29 9.15 -12.98 11.16
C ASP A 29 8.30 -14.04 11.88
N LEU A 30 7.60 -13.67 12.97
CA LEU A 30 6.74 -14.61 13.69
C LEU A 30 5.54 -15.02 12.82
N PRO A 31 5.03 -16.27 12.96
CA PRO A 31 4.02 -16.84 12.05
C PRO A 31 2.65 -16.14 12.10
N PHE A 32 2.37 -15.38 13.15
CA PHE A 32 1.15 -14.58 13.31
C PHE A 32 1.34 -13.12 12.85
N VAL A 33 2.48 -12.79 12.23
CA VAL A 33 2.73 -11.50 11.59
C VAL A 33 2.56 -11.67 10.08
N SER A 34 1.84 -10.74 9.46
CA SER A 34 1.56 -10.76 8.02
C SER A 34 1.61 -9.37 7.43
N HIS A 35 1.89 -9.29 6.13
CA HIS A 35 2.02 -8.03 5.40
C HIS A 35 0.99 -7.88 4.27
N ASP A 36 0.08 -8.84 4.16
CA ASP A 36 -0.89 -8.93 3.08
C ASP A 36 -2.31 -8.99 3.64
N LEU A 37 -3.19 -8.17 3.05
CA LEU A 37 -4.61 -8.13 3.38
C LEU A 37 -5.32 -9.44 3.00
N GLY A 38 -4.89 -10.11 1.93
CA GLY A 38 -5.46 -11.40 1.53
C GLY A 38 -5.31 -12.47 2.61
N ARG A 39 -4.18 -12.47 3.33
CA ARG A 39 -3.99 -13.34 4.49
C ARG A 39 -4.99 -13.06 5.62
N LEU A 40 -5.31 -11.79 5.87
CA LEU A 40 -6.34 -11.41 6.85
C LEU A 40 -7.72 -11.93 6.42
N GLU A 41 -8.10 -11.81 5.15
CA GLU A 41 -9.39 -12.30 4.66
C GLU A 41 -9.56 -13.81 4.88
N VAL A 42 -8.52 -14.59 4.64
CA VAL A 42 -8.53 -16.04 4.88
C VAL A 42 -8.77 -16.34 6.36
N LEU A 43 -8.08 -15.61 7.25
CA LEU A 43 -8.21 -15.80 8.70
C LEU A 43 -9.58 -15.37 9.23
N LEU A 44 -10.16 -14.28 8.69
CA LEU A 44 -11.48 -13.82 9.10
C LEU A 44 -12.62 -14.75 8.63
N ARG A 45 -12.43 -15.46 7.50
CA ARG A 45 -13.42 -16.42 6.99
C ARG A 45 -13.38 -17.76 7.70
N ASP A 46 -12.21 -18.18 8.18
CA ASP A 46 -12.06 -19.47 8.84
C ASP A 46 -12.57 -19.40 10.29
N THR A 47 -13.77 -19.93 10.50
CA THR A 47 -14.40 -20.07 11.83
C THR A 47 -13.56 -20.81 12.88
N LYS A 48 -12.51 -21.55 12.50
CA LYS A 48 -11.60 -22.22 13.44
C LYS A 48 -10.45 -21.33 13.90
N SER A 49 -9.98 -20.41 13.08
CA SER A 49 -8.94 -19.45 13.43
C SER A 49 -9.58 -18.17 13.98
N SER A 50 -10.05 -18.25 15.23
CA SER A 50 -10.59 -17.10 15.95
C SER A 50 -9.47 -16.09 16.27
N ILE A 51 -9.18 -15.17 15.34
CA ILE A 51 -8.46 -13.95 15.70
C ILE A 51 -9.33 -13.22 16.72
N LYS A 52 -8.90 -13.22 17.99
CA LYS A 52 -9.62 -12.49 19.04
C LYS A 52 -9.25 -11.01 19.02
N LYS A 53 -7.96 -10.74 18.79
CA LYS A 53 -7.39 -9.39 18.79
C LYS A 53 -6.36 -9.24 17.68
N LEU A 54 -6.56 -8.25 16.83
CA LEU A 54 -5.72 -7.91 15.69
C LEU A 54 -4.98 -6.61 15.96
N ALA A 55 -3.64 -6.61 15.82
CA ALA A 55 -2.87 -5.38 15.73
C ALA A 55 -2.71 -5.00 14.26
N VAL A 56 -3.15 -3.80 13.87
CA VAL A 56 -2.96 -3.25 12.52
C VAL A 56 -1.91 -2.15 12.61
N VAL A 57 -0.82 -2.27 11.85
CA VAL A 57 0.27 -1.28 11.81
C VAL A 57 0.24 -0.57 10.47
N GLY A 58 -0.07 0.73 10.45
CA GLY A 58 -0.18 1.50 9.20
C GLY A 58 -1.20 2.63 9.30
N SER A 59 -1.23 3.52 8.31
CA SER A 59 -2.22 4.63 8.24
C SER A 59 -2.72 4.90 6.82
N GLY A 60 -2.52 3.93 5.92
CA GLY A 60 -3.00 4.00 4.54
C GLY A 60 -4.41 3.41 4.37
N LEU A 61 -4.89 3.39 3.12
CA LEU A 61 -6.19 2.80 2.77
C LEU A 61 -6.26 1.31 3.12
N SER A 62 -5.20 0.54 2.81
CA SER A 62 -5.17 -0.89 3.16
C SER A 62 -5.29 -1.13 4.67
N ALA A 63 -4.68 -0.27 5.49
CA ALA A 63 -4.82 -0.35 6.94
C ALA A 63 -6.28 -0.05 7.36
N ALA A 64 -6.92 0.93 6.73
CA ALA A 64 -8.34 1.21 6.97
C ALA A 64 -9.24 0.03 6.56
N ASP A 65 -9.00 -0.59 5.41
CA ASP A 65 -9.72 -1.77 4.94
C ASP A 65 -9.59 -2.92 5.96
N ALA A 66 -8.39 -3.16 6.48
CA ALA A 66 -8.17 -4.15 7.54
C ALA A 66 -8.95 -3.85 8.82
N VAL A 67 -8.97 -2.59 9.27
CA VAL A 67 -9.75 -2.17 10.45
C VAL A 67 -11.24 -2.40 10.21
N ILE A 68 -11.76 -2.02 9.03
CA ILE A 68 -13.17 -2.20 8.67
C ILE A 68 -13.52 -3.69 8.65
N ALA A 69 -12.73 -4.50 7.96
CA ALA A 69 -12.96 -5.94 7.80
C ALA A 69 -12.92 -6.67 9.15
N ALA A 70 -11.92 -6.40 9.99
CA ALA A 70 -11.79 -7.02 11.31
C ALA A 70 -12.97 -6.67 12.22
N ARG A 71 -13.37 -5.40 12.26
CA ARG A 71 -14.52 -4.97 13.09
C ARG A 71 -15.85 -5.52 12.60
N PHE A 72 -16.02 -5.68 11.28
CA PHE A 72 -17.21 -6.31 10.72
C PHE A 72 -17.37 -7.76 11.20
N HIS A 73 -16.26 -8.45 11.48
CA HIS A 73 -16.25 -9.81 12.02
C HIS A 73 -16.19 -9.84 13.57
N GLY A 74 -16.34 -8.70 14.25
CA GLY A 74 -16.33 -8.63 15.71
C GLY A 74 -14.95 -8.83 16.36
N VAL A 75 -13.86 -8.65 15.62
CA VAL A 75 -12.49 -8.78 16.13
C VAL A 75 -12.06 -7.47 16.80
N ASP A 76 -11.43 -7.57 17.97
CA ASP A 76 -10.85 -6.40 18.64
C ASP A 76 -9.63 -5.89 17.86
N VAL A 77 -9.58 -4.59 17.61
CA VAL A 77 -8.53 -3.96 16.80
C VAL A 77 -7.68 -3.01 17.64
N CYS A 78 -6.37 -3.22 17.61
CA CYS A 78 -5.37 -2.27 18.07
C CYS A 78 -4.68 -1.65 16.85
N HIS A 79 -4.98 -0.39 16.56
CA HIS A 79 -4.48 0.30 15.38
C HIS A 79 -3.29 1.18 15.75
N VAL A 80 -2.10 0.81 15.28
CA VAL A 80 -0.83 1.48 15.56
C VAL A 80 -0.38 2.28 14.34
N PHE A 81 -0.09 3.56 14.52
CA PHE A 81 0.35 4.41 13.43
C PHE A 81 1.26 5.55 13.88
N ARG A 82 2.24 5.88 13.03
CA ARG A 82 3.28 6.87 13.31
C ARG A 82 2.82 8.32 13.15
N LYS A 83 1.84 8.55 12.26
CA LYS A 83 1.36 9.89 11.88
C LYS A 83 0.44 10.50 12.94
N LYS A 84 0.31 11.84 12.92
CA LYS A 84 -0.79 12.54 13.62
C LYS A 84 -2.10 12.18 12.96
N VAL A 85 -3.18 12.14 13.72
CA VAL A 85 -4.52 12.03 13.13
C VAL A 85 -4.88 13.28 12.33
N ASP A 86 -4.30 14.43 12.70
CA ASP A 86 -4.45 15.72 12.02
C ASP A 86 -3.35 15.96 10.97
N ASP A 87 -2.55 14.94 10.61
CA ASP A 87 -1.50 15.07 9.61
C ASP A 87 -2.12 15.31 8.22
N PRO A 88 -1.80 16.42 7.53
CA PRO A 88 -2.35 16.72 6.21
C PRO A 88 -2.02 15.65 5.17
N ASP A 89 -0.92 14.91 5.33
CA ASP A 89 -0.48 13.85 4.44
C ASP A 89 -1.17 12.50 4.72
N LEU A 90 -2.18 12.45 5.59
CA LEU A 90 -3.06 11.29 5.68
C LEU A 90 -3.93 11.18 4.43
N VAL A 91 -3.97 9.97 3.88
CA VAL A 91 -4.78 9.68 2.68
C VAL A 91 -6.26 10.02 2.89
N PHE A 92 -6.75 9.95 4.12
CA PHE A 92 -8.13 10.28 4.48
C PHE A 92 -8.51 11.74 4.19
N ASN A 93 -7.57 12.68 4.29
CA ASN A 93 -7.82 14.10 4.02
C ASN A 93 -7.97 14.40 2.51
N GLN A 94 -7.50 13.50 1.65
CA GLN A 94 -7.55 13.63 0.19
C GLN A 94 -8.80 12.96 -0.41
N LEU A 95 -9.59 12.28 0.40
CA LEU A 95 -10.76 11.52 -0.04
C LEU A 95 -12.03 12.34 0.15
N PRO A 96 -12.87 12.51 -0.88
CA PRO A 96 -14.17 13.14 -0.72
C PRO A 96 -15.11 12.29 0.15
N ARG A 97 -15.67 12.89 1.20
CA ARG A 97 -16.53 12.23 2.20
C ARG A 97 -17.79 11.60 1.62
N SER A 98 -18.34 12.17 0.55
CA SER A 98 -19.51 11.64 -0.14
C SER A 98 -19.22 10.34 -0.91
N MET A 99 -17.99 10.14 -1.37
CA MET A 99 -17.59 8.96 -2.13
C MET A 99 -17.05 7.83 -1.26
N TYR A 100 -16.45 8.16 -0.11
CA TYR A 100 -15.79 7.19 0.77
C TYR A 100 -16.15 7.38 2.26
N PRO A 101 -17.44 7.24 2.64
CA PRO A 101 -17.89 7.46 4.01
C PRO A 101 -17.27 6.49 5.02
N GLU A 102 -16.99 5.26 4.63
CA GLU A 102 -16.36 4.21 5.45
C GLU A 102 -14.94 4.58 5.89
N TYR A 103 -14.12 5.15 5.00
CA TYR A 103 -12.77 5.58 5.34
C TYR A 103 -12.76 6.80 6.27
N HIS A 104 -13.75 7.68 6.13
CA HIS A 104 -13.94 8.77 7.08
C HIS A 104 -14.38 8.27 8.45
N LYS A 105 -15.11 7.15 8.51
CA LYS A 105 -15.45 6.52 9.78
C LYS A 105 -14.20 6.01 10.48
N VAL A 106 -13.27 5.37 9.76
CA VAL A 106 -11.97 4.95 10.32
C VAL A 106 -11.17 6.16 10.79
N HIS A 107 -11.11 7.23 10.00
CA HIS A 107 -10.43 8.47 10.41
C HIS A 107 -11.04 9.07 11.69
N GLN A 108 -12.38 9.11 11.80
CA GLN A 108 -13.06 9.52 13.03
C GLN A 108 -12.72 8.61 14.22
N MET A 109 -12.62 7.29 13.99
CA MET A 109 -12.23 6.35 15.03
C MET A 109 -10.78 6.56 15.48
N MET A 110 -9.87 6.91 14.57
CA MET A 110 -8.49 7.26 14.92
C MET A 110 -8.45 8.46 15.87
N SER A 111 -9.32 9.47 15.69
CA SER A 111 -9.40 10.64 16.58
C SER A 111 -10.12 10.37 17.90
N SER A 112 -11.15 9.52 17.88
CA SER A 112 -12.10 9.37 19.00
C SER A 112 -12.24 7.92 19.45
N ALA A 113 -11.13 7.20 19.54
CA ALA A 113 -11.10 5.77 19.83
C ALA A 113 -11.88 5.36 21.10
N GLU A 114 -11.90 6.22 22.11
CA GLU A 114 -12.61 6.00 23.39
C GLU A 114 -14.12 5.74 23.22
N HIS A 115 -14.71 6.21 22.12
CA HIS A 115 -16.14 6.05 21.83
C HIS A 115 -16.46 4.76 21.06
N TYR A 116 -15.45 3.94 20.73
CA TYR A 116 -15.60 2.74 19.90
C TYR A 116 -15.14 1.49 20.65
N PRO A 117 -16.06 0.76 21.29
CA PRO A 117 -15.75 -0.55 21.88
C PRO A 117 -15.11 -1.48 20.85
N GLY A 118 -14.08 -2.21 21.29
CA GLY A 118 -13.31 -3.13 20.44
C GLY A 118 -12.35 -2.43 19.47
N TYR A 119 -12.13 -1.12 19.59
CA TYR A 119 -11.11 -0.41 18.82
C TYR A 119 -10.25 0.46 19.74
N LYS A 120 -8.93 0.31 19.63
CA LYS A 120 -7.96 1.13 20.34
C LYS A 120 -6.94 1.71 19.37
N ALA A 121 -6.77 3.03 19.38
CA ALA A 121 -5.77 3.71 18.57
C ALA A 121 -4.50 3.98 19.40
N TYR A 122 -3.36 3.67 18.81
CA TYR A 122 -2.02 4.01 19.30
C TYR A 122 -1.39 4.96 18.28
N ALA A 123 -1.82 6.22 18.36
CA ALA A 123 -1.27 7.30 17.55
C ALA A 123 0.16 7.62 18.00
N HIS A 124 0.99 8.14 17.09
CA HIS A 124 2.37 8.54 17.39
C HIS A 124 3.28 7.43 17.91
N CYS A 125 2.90 6.19 17.67
CA CYS A 125 3.64 5.05 18.18
C CYS A 125 4.29 4.29 17.02
N GLN A 126 5.49 3.77 17.27
CA GLN A 126 6.16 2.79 16.43
C GLN A 126 6.27 1.48 17.18
N VAL A 127 6.16 0.38 16.45
CA VAL A 127 6.41 -0.95 17.02
C VAL A 127 7.92 -1.15 17.12
N CYS A 128 8.41 -1.47 18.31
CA CYS A 128 9.82 -1.75 18.57
C CYS A 128 10.14 -3.24 18.54
N CYS A 129 9.22 -4.07 19.05
CA CYS A 129 9.42 -5.51 19.18
C CYS A 129 8.07 -6.23 19.17
N ILE A 130 8.02 -7.41 18.54
CA ILE A 130 6.89 -8.34 18.61
C ILE A 130 7.37 -9.60 19.31
N HIS A 131 6.72 -9.97 20.40
CA HIS A 131 7.07 -11.15 21.18
C HIS A 131 6.19 -12.34 20.78
N SER A 132 6.73 -13.55 20.90
CA SER A 132 6.02 -14.79 20.56
C SER A 132 4.82 -15.10 21.46
N ASP A 133 4.69 -14.43 22.60
CA ASP A 133 3.56 -14.51 23.52
C ASP A 133 2.38 -13.59 23.14
N GLY A 134 2.47 -12.86 22.01
CA GLY A 134 1.45 -11.93 21.57
C GLY A 134 1.56 -10.54 22.22
N ARG A 135 2.69 -10.22 22.86
CA ARG A 135 3.01 -8.86 23.32
C ARG A 135 3.68 -8.05 22.21
N ILE A 136 3.25 -6.80 22.03
CA ILE A 136 3.85 -5.83 21.13
C ILE A 136 4.36 -4.65 21.95
N GLU A 137 5.65 -4.37 21.85
CA GLU A 137 6.29 -3.23 22.52
C GLU A 137 6.28 -2.02 21.58
N LEU A 138 5.86 -0.87 22.11
CA LEU A 138 5.87 0.41 21.41
C LEU A 138 7.00 1.30 21.93
N ASP A 139 7.47 2.21 21.08
CA ASP A 139 8.47 3.24 21.42
C ASP A 139 8.02 4.19 22.54
N SER A 140 6.71 4.33 22.74
CA SER A 140 6.11 5.09 23.84
C SER A 140 6.20 4.39 25.21
N HIS A 141 7.00 3.33 25.34
CA HIS A 141 7.10 2.45 26.52
C HIS A 141 5.78 1.79 26.92
N SER A 142 4.80 1.80 26.01
CA SER A 142 3.52 1.14 26.18
C SER A 142 3.55 -0.24 25.52
N ASP A 143 2.86 -1.21 26.11
CA ASP A 143 2.72 -2.54 25.54
C ASP A 143 1.27 -2.86 25.14
N ILE A 144 1.12 -3.59 24.05
CA ILE A 144 -0.14 -4.20 23.63
C ILE A 144 -0.04 -5.69 23.94
N ARG A 145 -0.98 -6.21 24.73
CA ARG A 145 -1.01 -7.63 25.12
C ARG A 145 -2.12 -8.40 24.42
N ASP A 146 -2.00 -9.72 24.46
CA ASP A 146 -3.00 -10.68 24.00
C ASP A 146 -3.33 -10.54 22.51
N VAL A 147 -2.36 -10.11 21.70
CA VAL A 147 -2.54 -9.97 20.26
C VAL A 147 -2.46 -11.36 19.63
N SER A 148 -3.53 -11.75 18.95
CA SER A 148 -3.62 -13.04 18.26
C SER A 148 -2.98 -13.00 16.87
N HIS A 149 -2.99 -11.83 16.23
CA HIS A 149 -2.42 -11.64 14.90
C HIS A 149 -1.96 -10.19 14.70
N VAL A 150 -0.87 -10.00 13.94
CA VAL A 150 -0.34 -8.69 13.58
C VAL A 150 -0.37 -8.54 12.06
N LEU A 151 -0.90 -7.43 11.61
CA LEU A 151 -1.01 -7.09 10.20
C LEU A 151 -0.29 -5.78 9.94
N VAL A 152 0.81 -5.85 9.19
CA VAL A 152 1.71 -4.73 8.90
C VAL A 152 1.43 -4.21 7.50
N LEU A 153 0.76 -3.06 7.42
CA LEU A 153 0.31 -2.40 6.19
C LEU A 153 0.90 -0.99 6.08
N ILE A 154 2.23 -0.93 5.99
CA ILE A 154 3.00 0.31 5.91
C ILE A 154 3.40 0.68 4.47
N GLY A 155 2.72 0.09 3.48
CA GLY A 155 3.02 0.23 2.06
C GLY A 155 4.04 -0.81 1.57
N SER A 156 4.46 -0.64 0.33
CA SER A 156 5.23 -1.62 -0.43
C SER A 156 6.22 -0.91 -1.36
N HIS A 157 7.11 -1.69 -1.95
CA HIS A 157 8.03 -1.27 -3.00
C HIS A 157 7.60 -1.90 -4.34
N PRO A 158 7.72 -1.14 -5.45
CA PRO A 158 7.57 -1.75 -6.76
C PRO A 158 8.73 -2.72 -7.01
N ASN A 159 8.44 -3.88 -7.55
CA ASN A 159 9.48 -4.78 -8.04
C ASN A 159 9.75 -4.48 -9.52
N LEU A 160 10.91 -3.91 -9.81
CA LEU A 160 11.36 -3.57 -11.16
C LEU A 160 12.61 -4.35 -11.57
N ASP A 161 12.92 -5.47 -10.90
CA ASP A 161 14.13 -6.27 -11.15
C ASP A 161 14.17 -6.89 -12.56
N PHE A 162 13.01 -6.94 -13.23
CA PHE A 162 12.91 -7.33 -14.64
C PHE A 162 13.43 -6.27 -15.62
N LEU A 163 13.66 -5.03 -15.15
CA LEU A 163 14.24 -3.94 -15.93
C LEU A 163 15.74 -3.82 -15.68
N PRO A 164 16.51 -3.33 -16.67
CA PRO A 164 17.91 -2.96 -16.46
C PRO A 164 18.06 -1.98 -15.29
N LEU A 165 19.08 -2.20 -14.46
CA LEU A 165 19.37 -1.37 -13.27
C LEU A 165 18.15 -1.23 -12.33
N ALA A 166 17.29 -2.25 -12.27
CA ALA A 166 16.04 -2.24 -11.49
C ALA A 166 15.16 -1.00 -11.76
N GLY A 167 15.22 -0.44 -12.97
CA GLY A 167 14.44 0.73 -13.35
C GLY A 167 14.86 2.04 -12.68
N THR A 168 16.00 2.10 -11.99
CA THR A 168 16.49 3.33 -11.30
C THR A 168 16.69 4.54 -12.22
N GLN A 169 16.87 4.31 -13.52
CA GLN A 169 16.94 5.38 -14.52
C GLN A 169 15.57 6.00 -14.87
N LEU A 170 14.47 5.36 -14.49
CA LEU A 170 13.12 5.79 -14.84
C LEU A 170 12.53 6.81 -13.85
N GLY A 171 13.08 6.89 -12.64
CA GLY A 171 12.59 7.81 -11.61
C GLY A 171 12.84 9.28 -11.94
N LEU A 172 12.08 10.18 -11.30
CA LEU A 172 12.31 11.63 -11.34
C LEU A 172 13.77 12.01 -11.06
N VAL A 173 14.41 11.29 -10.14
CA VAL A 173 15.84 11.37 -9.87
C VAL A 173 16.50 10.08 -10.33
N ALA A 174 17.18 10.16 -11.47
CA ALA A 174 17.88 9.04 -12.06
C ALA A 174 18.97 8.49 -11.12
N GLY A 175 19.05 7.16 -11.02
CA GLY A 175 20.02 6.45 -10.19
C GLY A 175 19.56 6.19 -8.75
N LEU A 176 18.45 6.81 -8.31
CA LEU A 176 17.78 6.44 -7.06
C LEU A 176 16.74 5.33 -7.32
N PRO A 177 16.44 4.50 -6.30
CA PRO A 177 15.35 3.52 -6.39
C PRO A 177 14.02 4.20 -6.75
N VAL A 178 13.22 3.54 -7.59
CA VAL A 178 11.87 4.01 -7.93
C VAL A 178 10.96 3.83 -6.71
N ASP A 179 10.20 4.87 -6.40
CA ASP A 179 9.27 4.91 -5.28
C ASP A 179 8.06 5.76 -5.62
N CYS A 180 6.84 5.25 -5.45
CA CYS A 180 5.61 5.96 -5.82
C CYS A 180 5.38 7.31 -5.15
N ARG A 181 6.03 7.58 -4.03
CA ARG A 181 5.93 8.87 -3.33
C ARG A 181 7.22 9.66 -3.41
N ALA A 182 8.35 9.02 -3.17
CA ALA A 182 9.64 9.69 -3.06
C ALA A 182 10.34 9.90 -4.40
N ASN A 183 10.16 8.97 -5.35
CA ASN A 183 10.85 8.99 -6.64
C ASN A 183 10.03 8.26 -7.73
N PRO A 184 8.84 8.77 -8.10
CA PRO A 184 7.99 8.12 -9.09
C PRO A 184 8.65 8.12 -10.46
N ILE A 185 8.22 7.20 -11.32
CA ILE A 185 8.66 7.15 -12.72
C ILE A 185 8.25 8.44 -13.43
N GLN A 186 9.22 9.06 -14.09
CA GLN A 186 8.99 10.26 -14.88
C GLN A 186 8.40 9.89 -16.24
N ILE A 187 7.23 10.44 -16.53
CA ILE A 187 6.49 10.22 -17.77
C ILE A 187 6.08 11.53 -18.43
N HIS A 188 5.90 11.47 -19.75
CA HIS A 188 5.23 12.51 -20.50
C HIS A 188 3.72 12.51 -20.20
N GLN A 189 3.20 13.62 -19.69
CA GLN A 189 1.86 13.70 -19.05
C GLN A 189 0.69 13.31 -19.96
N TYR A 190 0.82 13.44 -21.28
CA TYR A 190 -0.27 13.14 -22.23
C TYR A 190 -0.16 11.78 -22.90
N THR A 191 1.00 11.14 -22.84
CA THR A 191 1.26 9.87 -23.54
C THR A 191 1.57 8.75 -22.56
N HIS A 192 1.94 9.10 -21.32
CA HIS A 192 2.42 8.21 -20.27
C HIS A 192 3.67 7.39 -20.66
N GLU A 193 4.36 7.81 -21.71
CA GLU A 193 5.67 7.28 -22.10
C GLU A 193 6.73 7.78 -21.11
N THR A 194 7.68 6.94 -20.74
CA THR A 194 8.76 7.34 -19.83
C THR A 194 9.70 8.32 -20.53
N GLU A 195 10.12 9.35 -19.81
CA GLU A 195 11.07 10.34 -20.36
C GLU A 195 12.47 9.74 -20.60
N ALA A 196 12.83 8.70 -19.84
CA ALA A 196 14.14 8.08 -19.90
C ALA A 196 14.26 7.01 -21.00
N LEU A 197 13.17 6.32 -21.36
CA LEU A 197 13.17 5.24 -22.35
C LEU A 197 12.00 5.37 -23.32
N GLU A 198 12.31 5.52 -24.61
CA GLU A 198 11.32 5.49 -25.69
C GLU A 198 10.66 4.10 -25.79
N GLY A 199 9.34 4.08 -26.03
CA GLY A 199 8.57 2.85 -26.17
C GLY A 199 8.23 2.14 -24.85
N ILE A 200 8.63 2.70 -23.71
CA ILE A 200 8.28 2.22 -22.37
C ILE A 200 7.25 3.15 -21.76
N TYR A 201 6.18 2.59 -21.21
CA TYR A 201 5.07 3.35 -20.63
C TYR A 201 4.86 2.97 -19.17
N ALA A 202 4.54 3.93 -18.32
CA ALA A 202 4.27 3.68 -16.91
C ALA A 202 2.90 4.25 -16.51
N LEU A 203 2.19 3.49 -15.67
CA LEU A 203 0.83 3.78 -15.23
C LEU A 203 0.64 3.44 -13.76
N GLY A 204 -0.40 4.01 -13.15
CA GLY A 204 -0.77 3.71 -11.77
C GLY A 204 0.24 4.29 -10.78
N PRO A 205 0.40 3.69 -9.60
CA PRO A 205 1.13 4.38 -8.54
C PRO A 205 2.64 4.48 -8.83
N LEU A 206 3.17 3.77 -9.84
CA LEU A 206 4.55 3.94 -10.31
C LEU A 206 4.83 5.38 -10.75
N VAL A 207 3.82 6.08 -11.29
CA VAL A 207 3.93 7.48 -11.72
C VAL A 207 3.38 8.46 -10.69
N GLY A 208 3.11 7.99 -9.46
CA GLY A 208 2.51 8.79 -8.38
C GLY A 208 0.98 8.72 -8.32
N ASP A 209 0.32 7.99 -9.24
CA ASP A 209 -1.13 7.86 -9.27
C ASP A 209 -1.63 6.81 -8.27
N ASN A 210 -2.00 7.27 -7.07
CA ASN A 210 -2.43 6.40 -5.97
C ASN A 210 -3.92 6.01 -6.03
N PHE A 211 -4.67 6.47 -7.02
CA PHE A 211 -6.11 6.21 -7.14
C PHE A 211 -6.47 5.51 -8.46
N VAL A 212 -7.26 4.45 -8.36
CA VAL A 212 -7.72 3.64 -9.51
C VAL A 212 -8.38 4.48 -10.60
N ARG A 213 -9.05 5.59 -10.24
CA ARG A 213 -9.72 6.49 -11.21
C ARG A 213 -8.78 7.08 -12.26
N PHE A 214 -7.49 7.23 -11.96
CA PHE A 214 -6.52 7.78 -12.90
C PHE A 214 -6.03 6.73 -13.91
N LEU A 215 -6.20 5.44 -13.59
CA LEU A 215 -5.70 4.34 -14.41
C LEU A 215 -6.41 4.25 -15.77
N GLN A 216 -7.71 4.52 -15.81
CA GLN A 216 -8.50 4.45 -17.05
C GLN A 216 -8.07 5.51 -18.07
N GLY A 217 -7.88 6.75 -17.61
CA GLY A 217 -7.41 7.85 -18.46
C GLY A 217 -6.00 7.61 -18.97
N GLY A 218 -5.09 7.18 -18.10
CA GLY A 218 -3.71 6.86 -18.49
C GLY A 218 -3.64 5.68 -19.47
N ALA A 219 -4.41 4.62 -19.26
CA ALA A 219 -4.46 3.50 -20.20
C ALA A 219 -4.94 3.91 -21.59
N LEU A 220 -5.94 4.80 -21.66
CA LEU A 220 -6.42 5.36 -22.93
C LEU A 220 -5.33 6.22 -23.60
N ALA A 221 -4.62 7.05 -22.83
CA ALA A 221 -3.52 7.87 -23.33
C ALA A 221 -2.37 7.03 -23.93
N VAL A 222 -1.93 5.99 -23.21
CA VAL A 222 -0.93 5.02 -23.70
C VAL A 222 -1.39 4.38 -24.99
N THR A 223 -2.62 3.86 -25.00
CA THR A 223 -3.18 3.16 -26.17
C THR A 223 -3.27 4.09 -27.38
N ALA A 224 -3.75 5.32 -27.18
CA ALA A 224 -3.84 6.32 -28.25
C ALA A 224 -2.46 6.71 -28.81
N HIS A 225 -1.45 6.85 -27.95
CA HIS A 225 -0.08 7.14 -28.37
C HIS A 225 0.54 5.99 -29.17
N ILE A 226 0.35 4.76 -28.69
CA ILE A 226 0.78 3.55 -29.39
C ILE A 226 0.11 3.45 -30.75
N TRP A 227 -1.21 3.69 -30.84
CA TRP A 227 -1.99 3.64 -32.07
C TRP A 227 -1.52 4.66 -33.11
N ARG A 228 -1.34 5.92 -32.71
CA ARG A 228 -0.87 6.99 -33.62
C ARG A 228 0.54 6.74 -34.14
N SER A 229 1.43 6.22 -33.29
CA SER A 229 2.81 5.95 -33.67
C SER A 229 2.98 4.72 -34.57
N VAL A 230 1.98 3.84 -34.70
CA VAL A 230 1.96 2.74 -35.69
C VAL A 230 1.20 3.10 -36.98
N GLY A 231 0.85 4.38 -37.18
CA GLY A 231 0.18 4.87 -38.39
C GLY A 231 -1.35 4.73 -38.37
N GLY A 232 -1.95 4.54 -37.20
CA GLY A 232 -3.40 4.60 -37.05
C GLY A 232 -3.92 6.02 -37.26
N THR A 233 -4.79 6.20 -38.27
CA THR A 233 -5.52 7.45 -38.56
C THR A 233 -6.58 7.73 -37.51
#